data_AF-A0A535S1A5-F1
#
_entry.id   AF-A0A535S1A5-F1
#
_cell.length_a   1.000
_cell.length_b   1.000
_cell.length_c   1.000
_cell.angle_alpha   90.00
_cell.angle_beta   90.00
_cell.angle_gamma   90.00
#
_symmetry.space_group_name_H-M   'P 1'
#
loop_
_entity.id
_entity.type
_entity.pdbx_description
1 polymer ?
#
loop_
_entity_poly.entity_id
_entity_poly.type
_entity_poly.pdbx_seq_one_letter_code
_entity_poly.pdbx_strand_id
1 'polypeptide(L)'
;MAGIDNPESVAEHSFRTALLGYILASLEGADPQKTAMICLFHDMGEARINDLHRVAKRYIDVGNREEVAFEEQAERPPQPLAENVV
;
A
#
# COMPACT_ATOMS: atom_id res chain seq x y z
N MET A 1 4.24 16.30 -11.16
CA MET A 1 4.38 16.67 -9.74
C MET A 1 3.89 18.09 -9.52
N ALA A 2 3.32 18.38 -8.36
CA ALA A 2 2.67 19.65 -8.06
C ALA A 2 3.61 20.80 -7.62
N GLY A 3 4.94 20.58 -7.65
CA GLY A 3 5.92 21.58 -7.21
C GLY A 3 6.05 21.67 -5.68
N ILE A 4 5.79 20.58 -4.97
CA ILE A 4 5.98 20.50 -3.51
C ILE A 4 7.45 20.16 -3.25
N ASP A 5 8.13 20.98 -2.44
CA ASP A 5 9.57 20.82 -2.16
C ASP A 5 9.88 19.52 -1.40
N ASN A 6 9.04 19.18 -0.42
CA ASN A 6 9.16 17.96 0.39
C ASN A 6 7.80 17.25 0.40
N PRO A 7 7.49 16.44 -0.63
CA PRO A 7 6.26 15.64 -0.64
C PRO A 7 6.32 14.54 0.42
N GLU A 8 5.17 13.98 0.77
CA GLU A 8 5.10 12.79 1.62
C GLU A 8 5.76 11.59 0.94
N SER A 9 6.26 10.67 1.77
CA SER A 9 6.65 9.33 1.37
C SER A 9 5.45 8.37 1.36
N VAL A 10 5.55 7.27 0.61
CA VAL A 10 4.57 6.18 0.61
C VAL A 10 4.34 5.62 2.02
N ALA A 11 5.39 5.58 2.86
CA ALA A 11 5.25 5.14 4.25
C ALA A 11 4.40 6.10 5.11
N GLU A 12 4.57 7.42 4.94
CA GLU A 12 3.74 8.43 5.62
C GLU A 12 2.28 8.36 5.14
N HIS A 13 2.09 8.14 3.83
CA HIS A 13 0.78 7.88 3.24
C HIS A 13 0.11 6.67 3.92
N SER A 14 0.73 5.49 3.85
CA SER A 14 0.19 4.24 4.38
C SER A 14 -0.07 4.31 5.89
N PHE A 15 0.79 4.97 6.67
CA PHE A 15 0.57 5.17 8.10
C PHE A 15 -0.73 5.94 8.37
N ARG A 16 -0.92 7.09 7.71
CA ARG A 16 -2.13 7.91 7.90
C ARG A 16 -3.37 7.21 7.32
N THR A 17 -3.23 6.52 6.20
CA THR A 17 -4.31 5.74 5.58
C THR A 17 -4.78 4.62 6.52
N ALA A 18 -3.89 3.93 7.23
CA ALA A 18 -4.27 2.91 8.21
C ALA A 18 -5.06 3.48 9.41
N LEU A 19 -4.66 4.65 9.93
CA LEU A 19 -5.41 5.33 10.99
C LEU A 19 -6.82 5.73 10.55
N LEU A 20 -6.93 6.31 9.34
CA LEU A 20 -8.22 6.71 8.78
C LEU A 20 -9.08 5.49 8.45
N GLY A 21 -8.49 4.44 7.88
CA GLY A 21 -9.17 3.19 7.57
C GLY A 21 -9.75 2.52 8.81
N TYR A 22 -9.01 2.48 9.91
CA TYR A 22 -9.51 1.98 11.20
C TYR A 22 -10.74 2.77 11.68
N ILE A 23 -10.67 4.11 11.65
CA ILE A 23 -11.75 4.98 12.10
C ILE A 23 -13.00 4.77 11.21
N LEU A 24 -12.82 4.78 9.89
CA LEU A 24 -13.93 4.62 8.95
C LEU A 24 -14.56 3.22 9.07
N ALA A 25 -13.77 2.16 9.15
CA ALA A 25 -14.28 0.81 9.36
C ALA A 25 -15.09 0.69 10.66
N SER A 26 -14.63 1.33 11.74
CA SER A 26 -15.35 1.37 13.03
C SER A 26 -16.71 2.06 12.91
N LEU A 27 -16.83 3.07 12.05
CA LEU A 27 -18.07 3.81 11.82
C LEU A 27 -19.04 3.06 10.91
N GLU A 28 -18.52 2.34 9.92
CA GLU A 28 -19.31 1.63 8.91
C GLU A 28 -19.63 0.17 9.29
N GLY A 29 -19.18 -0.29 10.46
CA GLY A 29 -19.42 -1.66 10.94
C GLY A 29 -18.58 -2.73 10.22
N ALA A 30 -17.48 -2.33 9.57
CA ALA A 30 -16.48 -3.24 9.04
C ALA A 30 -15.44 -3.62 10.13
N ASP A 31 -14.57 -4.60 9.86
CA ASP A 31 -13.49 -5.01 10.78
C ASP A 31 -12.36 -3.96 10.78
N PRO A 32 -12.18 -3.17 11.85
CA PRO A 32 -11.21 -2.08 11.86
C PRO A 32 -9.76 -2.55 11.83
N GLN A 33 -9.45 -3.66 12.51
CA GLN A 33 -8.11 -4.23 12.56
C GLN A 33 -7.70 -4.76 11.18
N LYS A 34 -8.59 -5.51 10.53
CA LYS A 34 -8.35 -6.01 9.18
C LYS A 34 -8.20 -4.87 8.18
N THR A 35 -9.05 -3.85 8.25
CA THR A 35 -8.93 -2.67 7.37
C THR A 35 -7.61 -1.93 7.57
N ALA A 36 -7.22 -1.67 8.82
CA ALA A 36 -5.94 -1.02 9.12
C ALA A 36 -4.75 -1.82 8.58
N MET A 37 -4.79 -3.15 8.69
CA MET A 37 -3.77 -4.03 8.13
C MET A 37 -3.73 -3.93 6.60
N ILE A 38 -4.87 -4.03 5.91
CA ILE A 38 -4.93 -3.83 4.44
C ILE A 38 -4.27 -2.50 4.06
N CYS A 39 -4.61 -1.41 4.74
CA CYS A 39 -4.01 -0.10 4.48
C CYS A 39 -2.50 -0.03 4.71
N LEU A 40 -1.93 -0.81 5.64
CA LEU A 40 -0.48 -0.85 5.83
C LEU A 40 0.25 -1.58 4.70
N PHE A 41 -0.40 -2.57 4.08
CA PHE A 41 0.21 -3.45 3.09
C PHE A 41 -0.09 -3.07 1.64
N HIS A 42 -1.13 -2.26 1.38
CA HIS A 42 -1.64 -2.03 0.02
C HIS A 42 -0.59 -1.51 -0.97
N ASP A 43 0.25 -0.55 -0.55
CA ASP A 43 1.29 0.05 -1.42
C ASP A 43 2.67 -0.62 -1.24
N MET A 44 2.77 -1.80 -0.62
CA MET A 44 4.06 -2.45 -0.38
C MET A 44 4.81 -2.79 -1.69
N GLY A 45 4.08 -3.03 -2.78
CA GLY A 45 4.66 -3.22 -4.11
C GLY A 45 5.48 -2.01 -4.59
N GLU A 46 5.08 -0.80 -4.20
CA GLU A 46 5.71 0.45 -4.63
C GLU A 46 7.14 0.61 -4.11
N ALA A 47 7.54 -0.12 -3.05
CA ALA A 47 8.92 -0.17 -2.61
C ALA A 47 9.89 -0.67 -3.70
N ARG A 48 9.41 -1.47 -4.66
CA ARG A 48 10.20 -1.98 -5.80
C ARG A 48 9.92 -1.26 -7.11
N ILE A 49 8.70 -0.76 -7.31
CA ILE A 49 8.26 -0.19 -8.61
C ILE A 49 8.04 1.33 -8.60
N ASN A 50 8.15 1.99 -7.44
CA ASN A 50 7.80 3.39 -7.15
C ASN A 50 6.29 3.70 -7.23
N ASP A 51 5.89 4.80 -6.62
CA ASP A 51 4.56 5.41 -6.80
C ASP A 51 4.44 6.01 -8.21
N LEU A 52 3.64 5.35 -9.04
CA LEU A 52 3.36 5.81 -10.40
C LEU A 52 2.18 6.76 -10.44
N HIS A 53 2.48 8.05 -10.33
CA HIS A 53 1.49 9.10 -10.49
C HIS A 53 0.81 9.07 -11.88
N ARG A 54 -0.40 9.63 -11.98
CA ARG A 54 -1.25 9.59 -13.18
C ARG A 54 -0.59 10.04 -14.49
N VAL A 55 0.36 10.98 -14.45
CA VAL A 55 1.08 11.42 -15.65
C VAL A 55 2.08 10.37 -16.14
N ALA A 56 2.76 9.64 -15.24
CA ALA A 56 3.73 8.60 -15.57
C ALA A 56 3.04 7.37 -16.15
N LYS A 57 1.85 7.02 -15.62
CA LYS A 57 0.97 5.96 -16.14
C LYS A 57 0.52 6.16 -17.60
N ARG A 58 0.74 7.33 -18.22
CA ARG A 58 0.56 7.52 -19.68
C ARG A 58 1.69 6.96 -20.54
N TYR A 59 2.87 6.74 -19.95
CA TYR A 59 4.10 6.38 -20.66
C TYR A 59 4.71 5.09 -20.15
N ILE A 60 4.37 4.69 -18.93
CA ILE A 60 4.85 3.48 -18.27
C ILE A 60 3.64 2.59 -18.03
N ASP A 61 3.60 1.44 -18.71
CA ASP A 61 2.65 0.37 -18.44
C ASP A 61 3.26 -0.61 -17.45
N VAL A 62 2.66 -0.70 -16.26
CA VAL A 62 3.06 -1.63 -15.22
C VAL A 62 2.17 -2.86 -15.13
N GLY A 63 1.09 -2.99 -15.92
CA GLY A 63 0.21 -4.16 -15.88
C GLY A 63 -0.09 -4.62 -14.44
N ASN A 64 0.24 -5.87 -14.13
CA ASN A 64 0.13 -6.49 -12.79
C ASN A 64 1.46 -6.47 -12.00
N ARG A 65 2.45 -5.68 -12.39
CA ARG A 65 3.80 -5.71 -11.78
C ARG A 65 3.81 -5.26 -10.33
N GLU A 66 2.84 -4.45 -9.92
CA GLU A 66 2.67 -4.04 -8.53
C GLU A 66 2.24 -5.22 -7.65
N GLU A 67 1.27 -6.01 -8.12
CA GLU A 67 0.80 -7.24 -7.47
C GLU A 67 1.93 -8.27 -7.40
N VAL A 68 2.67 -8.48 -8.50
CA VAL A 68 3.84 -9.38 -8.48
C VAL A 68 4.91 -8.89 -7.49
N ALA A 69 5.19 -7.59 -7.45
CA ALA A 69 6.14 -7.01 -6.51
C ALA A 69 5.67 -7.12 -5.05
N PHE A 70 4.36 -7.11 -4.81
CA PHE A 70 3.75 -7.36 -3.52
C PHE A 70 3.92 -8.82 -3.10
N GLU A 71 3.51 -9.77 -3.94
CA GLU A 71 3.61 -11.22 -3.67
C GLU A 71 5.07 -11.63 -3.37
N GLU A 72 6.02 -11.21 -4.21
CA GLU A 72 7.45 -11.50 -4.01
C GLU A 72 8.03 -10.84 -2.73
N GLN A 73 7.36 -9.85 -2.13
CA GLN A 73 7.72 -9.27 -0.84
C GLN A 73 7.03 -10.00 0.31
N ALA A 74 5.74 -10.30 0.17
CA ALA A 74 4.90 -10.96 1.15
C ALA A 74 5.33 -12.41 1.44
N GLU A 75 6.01 -13.07 0.50
CA GLU A 75 6.55 -14.43 0.68
C GLU A 75 7.88 -14.51 1.45
N ARG A 76 8.55 -13.37 1.70
CA ARG A 76 9.87 -13.36 2.36
C ARG A 76 9.86 -13.61 3.87
N PRO A 77 8.85 -13.17 4.65
CA PRO A 77 8.75 -13.50 6.07
C PRO A 77 8.63 -15.02 6.33
N PRO A 78 9.10 -15.52 7.48
CA PRO A 78 8.94 -16.92 7.84
C PRO A 78 7.46 -17.29 8.06
N GLN A 79 7.07 -18.50 7.68
CA GLN A 79 5.73 -19.03 7.94
C GLN A 79 5.50 -19.21 9.46
N PRO A 80 4.28 -18.91 9.98
CA PRO A 80 3.03 -18.61 9.27
C PRO A 80 2.79 -17.11 9.00
N LEU A 81 3.79 -16.24 9.19
CA LEU A 81 3.56 -14.79 9.15
C LEU A 81 3.17 -14.28 7.77
N ALA A 82 3.65 -14.92 6.71
CA ALA A 82 3.29 -14.58 5.33
C ALA A 82 1.78 -14.74 5.06
N GLU A 83 1.10 -15.68 5.74
CA GLU A 83 -0.35 -15.89 5.60
C GLU A 83 -1.20 -14.72 6.12
N ASN A 84 -0.63 -13.84 6.95
CA ASN A 84 -1.35 -12.66 7.46
C ASN A 84 -1.16 -11.41 6.59
N VAL A 85 -0.30 -11.50 5.58
CA VAL A 85 0.03 -10.41 4.66
C VAL A 85 -0.76 -10.55 3.35
N VAL A 86 -0.99 -11.80 2.90
CA VAL A 86 -1.70 -12.15 1.66
C VAL A 86 -3.20 -12.34 1.92
#